data_AF-A0A2D8XGP7-F1
#
_entry.id   AF-A0A2D8XGP7-F1
#
_cell.length_a   1.000
_cell.length_b   1.000
_cell.length_c   1.000
_cell.angle_alpha   90.00
_cell.angle_beta   90.00
_cell.angle_gamma   90.00
#
_symmetry.space_group_name_H-M   'P 1'
#
loop_
_entity.id
_entity.type
_entity.pdbx_description
1 polymer ?
#
loop_
_entity_poly.entity_id
_entity_poly.type
_entity_poly.pdbx_seq_one_letter_code
_entity_poly.pdbx_strand_id
1 'polypeptide(L)'
;MSLSAEPSKINKTPDYGASGVSAAAQPPAVDPRIEAEQVRRLFDLGKAGSIIVFIALVMVWLPFMGTSSISEFMIPFGMLVTSQSAFNWLRKQYHSDEAGEVSSKQWGERYTLICLLSGGAWGVAGVLWLPDALFTSQAIFGVAVAGLSLNTVMSRHVYPRAMIAYTAAAALPGMIALLASAHWEGQLMVALSSLMWIVLYSATKKLHLTSIAAISLQLQNDELVGGLAAAKAKAEKKAKDAESAYAVARKAARSRQDFLSMVTHEIRSPLASLSGLAHMLEATELDEKQRSYARGVEESSRLLNRLVDDLSDLTEMEALSIKLRPTDMSPTEIAQAAIHVTRHDASSRKLSIEVDELPGTPKSIHNDPDRVKQALVNLIVRALRTTEVGGVIVRLSPVDIDDEIGVRFSVTDTGAGMPSEDAARLFSALDNEGEHAPLKRRDVNLTICDRLVRLMGGRAGADSIIGGGFTAWFVLAPDINQDPKQRRGQTANPSKISANSGQILDFERVYELEQDLGTARIADHLGEAIHAIGDLQKALSEAVRRGDHRTLRAMAESLAIEANAIGLTGLSGGASHLLDDLPVETRDQVLSDRVGQLEVKFKSGTNALTRAYPALAG
;
A
#
# COMPACT_ATOMS: atom_id res chain seq x y z
N MET A 1 7.51 49.37 6.31
CA MET A 1 6.92 48.36 7.22
C MET A 1 6.35 47.26 6.36
N SER A 2 7.16 46.23 6.10
CA SER A 2 6.81 45.09 5.26
C SER A 2 7.18 43.82 6.04
N LEU A 3 6.17 43.08 6.49
CA LEU A 3 6.31 41.77 7.10
C LEU A 3 6.03 40.74 6.01
N SER A 4 7.06 40.05 5.54
CA SER A 4 6.94 38.90 4.64
C SER A 4 7.26 37.65 5.43
N ALA A 5 6.30 36.74 5.50
CA ALA A 5 6.38 35.45 6.14
C ALA A 5 7.09 34.45 5.21
N GLU A 6 7.96 33.63 5.78
CA GLU A 6 8.74 32.59 5.12
C GLU A 6 8.04 31.22 5.34
N PRO A 7 7.78 30.40 4.30
CA PRO A 7 7.29 29.05 4.50
C PRO A 7 8.39 27.98 4.30
N SER A 8 8.39 27.07 5.28
CA SER A 8 8.85 25.67 5.34
C SER A 8 9.35 24.99 4.06
N LYS A 9 10.56 24.43 4.13
CA LYS A 9 11.07 23.37 3.24
C LYS A 9 10.80 21.98 3.84
N ILE A 10 9.93 21.19 3.21
CA ILE A 10 9.86 19.73 3.36
C ILE A 10 9.63 19.10 1.96
N ASN A 11 10.35 18.00 1.72
CA ASN A 11 10.23 16.98 0.65
C ASN A 11 10.70 17.29 -0.78
N LYS A 12 11.91 16.80 -1.10
CA LYS A 12 12.21 16.19 -2.40
C LYS A 12 12.56 14.72 -2.18
N THR A 13 11.86 13.84 -2.88
CA THR A 13 12.10 12.41 -3.05
C THR A 13 13.42 12.17 -3.77
N PRO A 14 14.21 11.13 -3.44
CA PRO A 14 15.38 10.77 -4.24
C PRO A 14 14.96 9.90 -5.44
N ASP A 15 15.39 10.37 -6.60
CA ASP A 15 15.33 9.75 -7.92
C ASP A 15 16.34 8.59 -8.01
N TYR A 16 15.87 7.37 -8.27
CA TYR A 16 16.72 6.21 -8.54
C TYR A 16 16.98 6.12 -10.05
N GLY A 17 17.82 7.04 -10.53
CA GLY A 17 18.33 7.04 -11.90
C GLY A 17 19.62 6.23 -12.01
N ALA A 18 19.56 5.12 -12.75
CA ALA A 18 20.71 4.30 -13.13
C ALA A 18 21.71 5.11 -13.98
N SER A 19 22.81 5.59 -13.37
CA SER A 19 24.02 6.01 -14.09
C SER A 19 25.20 6.12 -13.12
N GLY A 20 26.21 5.26 -13.29
CA GLY A 20 27.40 5.31 -12.43
C GLY A 20 28.29 4.07 -12.45
N VAL A 21 28.46 3.40 -13.59
CA VAL A 21 29.56 2.45 -13.77
C VAL A 21 30.75 3.22 -14.33
N SER A 22 31.64 3.67 -13.43
CA SER A 22 33.09 3.86 -13.63
C SER A 22 33.61 4.95 -12.69
N ALA A 23 33.95 4.54 -11.48
CA ALA A 23 35.01 5.18 -10.70
C ALA A 23 35.70 4.05 -9.94
N ALA A 24 37.00 3.86 -10.19
CA ALA A 24 37.81 2.85 -9.52
C ALA A 24 37.63 2.99 -8.00
N ALA A 25 36.97 2.00 -7.40
CA ALA A 25 36.73 1.97 -5.97
C ALA A 25 38.08 1.92 -5.24
N GLN A 26 38.42 3.00 -4.55
CA GLN A 26 39.35 2.92 -3.44
C GLN A 26 38.85 1.80 -2.51
N PRO A 27 39.73 0.94 -1.98
CA PRO A 27 39.31 -0.11 -1.06
C PRO A 27 38.51 0.55 0.07
N PRO A 28 37.36 -0.03 0.47
CA PRO A 28 36.47 0.60 1.44
C PRO A 28 37.27 0.95 2.68
N ALA A 29 37.25 2.22 3.07
CA ALA A 29 37.85 2.67 4.30
C ALA A 29 37.30 1.80 5.42
N VAL A 30 38.18 1.07 6.13
CA VAL A 30 37.79 0.23 7.24
C VAL A 30 37.03 1.12 8.22
N ASP A 31 35.79 0.76 8.54
CA ASP A 31 34.96 1.51 9.48
C ASP A 31 35.78 1.76 10.76
N PRO A 32 35.99 3.02 11.19
CA PRO A 32 36.81 3.34 12.35
C PRO A 32 36.33 2.64 13.62
N ARG A 33 35.05 2.25 13.69
CA ARG A 33 34.48 1.46 14.79
C ARG A 33 35.01 0.03 14.82
N ILE A 34 35.23 -0.57 13.64
CA ILE A 34 35.84 -1.90 13.53
C ILE A 34 37.28 -1.82 14.04
N GLU A 35 38.05 -0.81 13.61
CA GLU A 35 39.44 -0.64 14.04
C GLU A 35 39.55 -0.40 15.56
N ALA A 36 38.63 0.38 16.14
CA ALA A 36 38.56 0.58 17.59
C ALA A 36 38.29 -0.73 18.36
N GLU A 37 37.31 -1.52 17.91
CA GLU A 37 36.96 -2.80 18.52
C GLU A 37 38.09 -3.85 18.35
N GLN A 38 38.80 -3.81 17.22
CA GLN A 38 39.97 -4.64 16.99
C GLN A 38 41.09 -4.38 18.01
N VAL A 39 41.40 -3.10 18.23
CA VAL A 39 42.44 -2.66 19.17
C VAL A 39 42.03 -2.96 20.61
N ARG A 40 40.75 -2.77 20.95
CA ARG A 40 40.21 -3.15 22.27
C ARG A 40 40.45 -4.63 22.58
N ARG A 41 40.05 -5.52 21.67
CA ARG A 41 40.25 -6.97 21.83
C ARG A 41 41.72 -7.35 21.97
N LEU A 42 42.62 -6.63 21.29
CA LEU A 42 44.07 -6.83 21.36
C LEU A 42 44.62 -6.56 22.79
N PHE A 43 44.17 -5.49 23.44
CA PHE A 43 44.58 -5.17 24.82
C PHE A 43 43.93 -6.08 25.86
N ASP A 44 42.69 -6.54 25.63
CA ASP A 44 41.99 -7.45 26.53
C ASP A 44 42.60 -8.85 26.55
N LEU A 45 42.84 -9.45 25.38
CA LEU A 45 43.42 -10.78 25.21
C LEU A 45 44.90 -10.86 25.66
N GLY A 46 45.62 -9.74 25.65
CA GLY A 46 47.05 -9.70 26.00
C GLY A 46 47.40 -10.07 27.45
N LYS A 47 46.43 -10.15 28.37
CA LYS A 47 46.69 -10.50 29.79
C LYS A 47 47.08 -11.96 29.98
N ALA A 48 46.46 -12.86 29.22
CA ALA A 48 46.41 -14.28 29.54
C ALA A 48 47.73 -15.04 29.26
N GLY A 49 48.71 -14.42 28.60
CA GLY A 49 49.94 -15.09 28.14
C GLY A 49 51.25 -14.68 28.83
N SER A 50 51.22 -13.73 29.77
CA SER A 50 52.45 -13.10 30.28
C SER A 50 53.41 -14.08 30.97
N ILE A 51 52.90 -14.96 31.83
CA ILE A 51 53.73 -15.88 32.62
C ILE A 51 54.34 -17.00 31.75
N ILE A 52 53.62 -17.42 30.71
CA ILE A 52 54.02 -18.54 29.83
C ILE A 52 55.36 -18.26 29.16
N VAL A 53 55.63 -17.02 28.75
CA VAL A 53 56.87 -16.68 28.03
C VAL A 53 58.09 -16.80 28.94
N PHE A 54 57.96 -16.45 30.23
CA PHE A 54 59.05 -16.62 31.20
C PHE A 54 59.31 -18.08 31.53
N ILE A 55 58.24 -18.87 31.75
CA ILE A 55 58.36 -20.32 31.98
C ILE A 55 59.01 -20.99 30.76
N ALA A 56 58.56 -20.64 29.55
CA ALA A 56 59.12 -21.15 28.32
C ALA A 56 60.61 -20.81 28.19
N LEU A 57 61.02 -19.57 28.51
CA LEU A 57 62.43 -19.17 28.41
C LEU A 57 63.32 -20.01 29.33
N VAL A 58 62.90 -20.23 30.59
CA VAL A 58 63.63 -21.06 31.54
C VAL A 58 63.70 -22.51 31.05
N MET A 59 62.58 -23.10 30.64
CA MET A 59 62.54 -24.48 30.18
C MET A 59 63.39 -24.72 28.93
N VAL A 60 63.38 -23.76 27.99
CA VAL A 60 64.16 -23.85 26.75
C VAL A 60 65.66 -23.68 27.01
N TRP A 61 66.06 -22.95 28.05
CA TRP A 61 67.47 -22.76 28.38
C TRP A 61 68.12 -23.97 29.08
N LEU A 62 67.35 -24.81 29.79
CA LEU A 62 67.88 -25.96 30.55
C LEU A 62 68.82 -26.88 29.73
N PRO A 63 68.51 -27.27 28.48
CA PRO A 63 69.41 -28.10 27.67
C PRO A 63 70.73 -27.39 27.27
N PHE A 64 70.81 -26.07 27.39
CA PHE A 64 71.98 -25.26 27.03
C PHE A 64 72.87 -24.91 28.21
N MET A 65 72.57 -25.37 29.44
CA MET A 65 73.39 -25.07 30.62
C MET A 65 74.84 -25.54 30.50
N GLY A 66 75.12 -26.54 29.66
CA GLY A 66 76.47 -27.04 29.40
C GLY A 66 77.27 -26.25 28.36
N THR A 67 76.60 -25.46 27.52
CA THR A 67 77.20 -24.76 26.36
C THR A 67 77.05 -23.25 26.42
N SER A 68 76.13 -22.72 27.23
CA SER A 68 75.82 -21.28 27.33
C SER A 68 76.06 -20.76 28.75
N SER A 69 76.49 -19.50 28.85
CA SER A 69 76.72 -18.84 30.14
C SER A 69 75.43 -18.26 30.76
N ILE A 70 75.42 -18.06 32.08
CA ILE A 70 74.30 -17.38 32.76
C ILE A 70 74.11 -15.96 32.20
N SER A 71 75.20 -15.28 31.80
CA SER A 71 75.11 -13.96 31.14
C SER A 71 74.32 -14.01 29.82
N GLU A 72 74.47 -15.05 29.02
CA GLU A 72 73.70 -15.23 27.78
C GLU A 72 72.22 -15.50 28.04
N PHE A 73 71.85 -16.06 29.19
CA PHE A 73 70.46 -16.18 29.63
C PHE A 73 69.86 -14.86 30.11
N MET A 74 70.64 -14.05 30.83
CA MET A 74 70.15 -12.80 31.42
C MET A 74 69.75 -11.75 30.37
N ILE A 75 70.37 -11.79 29.18
CA ILE A 75 70.04 -10.87 28.07
C ILE A 75 68.59 -11.03 27.58
N PRO A 76 68.16 -12.20 27.04
CA PRO A 76 66.77 -12.40 26.61
C PRO A 76 65.78 -12.33 27.77
N PHE A 77 66.17 -12.76 28.98
CA PHE A 77 65.34 -12.61 30.18
C PHE A 77 65.04 -11.14 30.49
N GLY A 78 66.06 -10.26 30.49
CA GLY A 78 65.88 -8.82 30.68
C GLY A 78 65.02 -8.17 29.60
N MET A 79 65.18 -8.58 28.33
CA MET A 79 64.33 -8.11 27.23
C MET A 79 62.85 -8.50 27.42
N LEU A 80 62.57 -9.71 27.94
CA LEU A 80 61.20 -10.11 28.26
C LEU A 80 60.60 -9.31 29.43
N VAL A 81 61.38 -9.06 30.50
CA VAL A 81 60.93 -8.25 31.64
C VAL A 81 60.60 -6.81 31.20
N THR A 82 61.47 -6.22 30.39
CA THR A 82 61.27 -4.86 29.84
C THR A 82 60.05 -4.80 28.91
N SER A 83 59.91 -5.77 28.00
CA SER A 83 58.74 -5.88 27.11
C SER A 83 57.44 -6.05 27.90
N GLN A 84 57.42 -6.90 28.92
CA GLN A 84 56.24 -7.12 29.74
C GLN A 84 55.87 -5.88 30.57
N SER A 85 56.86 -5.18 31.11
CA SER A 85 56.66 -3.94 31.86
C SER A 85 56.10 -2.85 30.94
N ALA A 86 56.66 -2.72 29.73
CA ALA A 86 56.15 -1.80 28.71
C ALA A 86 54.72 -2.14 28.29
N PHE A 87 54.37 -3.43 28.16
CA PHE A 87 53.00 -3.87 27.84
C PHE A 87 52.01 -3.46 28.93
N ASN A 88 52.33 -3.75 30.19
CA ASN A 88 51.47 -3.41 31.32
C ASN A 88 51.26 -1.89 31.44
N TRP A 89 52.33 -1.11 31.20
CA TRP A 89 52.27 0.34 31.17
C TRP A 89 51.39 0.86 30.02
N LEU A 90 51.63 0.39 28.79
CA LEU A 90 50.88 0.80 27.61
C LEU A 90 49.39 0.46 27.75
N ARG A 91 49.07 -0.73 28.28
CA ARG A 91 47.69 -1.14 28.55
C ARG A 91 47.00 -0.22 29.56
N LYS A 92 47.70 0.16 30.63
CA LYS A 92 47.15 1.07 31.63
C LYS A 92 46.82 2.42 30.99
N GLN A 93 47.69 2.92 30.10
CA GLN A 93 47.43 4.15 29.36
C GLN A 93 46.23 4.04 28.40
N TYR A 94 46.12 2.93 27.66
CA TYR A 94 45.00 2.68 26.76
C TYR A 94 43.64 2.72 27.49
N HIS A 95 43.53 2.08 28.65
CA HIS A 95 42.28 2.10 29.43
C HIS A 95 42.03 3.43 30.15
N SER A 96 43.05 4.27 30.36
CA SER A 96 42.87 5.62 30.91
C SER A 96 42.55 6.69 29.86
N ASP A 97 42.63 6.37 28.57
CA ASP A 97 42.32 7.26 27.46
C ASP A 97 40.80 7.30 27.20
N GLU A 98 40.03 7.78 28.18
CA GLU A 98 38.57 7.91 28.07
C GLU A 98 38.15 8.95 27.04
N ALA A 99 39.01 9.94 26.77
CA ALA A 99 38.77 11.02 25.82
C ALA A 99 39.03 10.61 24.36
N GLY A 100 39.67 9.47 24.11
CA GLY A 100 40.01 8.99 22.77
C GLY A 100 40.96 9.93 22.04
N GLU A 101 41.88 10.59 22.77
CA GLU A 101 42.82 11.56 22.21
C GLU A 101 43.81 10.89 21.25
N VAL A 102 44.12 9.60 21.48
CA VAL A 102 45.01 8.80 20.65
C VAL A 102 44.20 7.88 19.75
N SER A 103 44.48 7.92 18.44
CA SER A 103 43.79 7.09 17.47
C SER A 103 44.00 5.58 17.72
N SER A 104 42.97 4.77 17.50
CA SER A 104 43.04 3.29 17.56
C SER A 104 44.24 2.73 16.80
N LYS A 105 44.53 3.28 15.61
CA LYS A 105 45.69 2.89 14.80
C LYS A 105 47.01 3.08 15.54
N GLN A 106 47.19 4.21 16.20
CA GLN A 106 48.41 4.54 16.95
C GLN A 106 48.59 3.61 18.15
N TRP A 107 47.50 3.24 18.83
CA TRP A 107 47.53 2.23 19.89
C TRP A 107 47.96 0.85 19.36
N GLY A 108 47.46 0.44 18.19
CA GLY A 108 47.87 -0.79 17.52
C GLY A 108 49.35 -0.80 17.11
N GLU A 109 49.88 0.34 16.63
CA GLU A 109 51.30 0.50 16.28
C GLU A 109 52.20 0.44 17.52
N ARG A 110 51.82 1.09 18.63
CA ARG A 110 52.55 0.99 19.91
C ARG A 110 52.57 -0.44 20.44
N TYR A 111 51.45 -1.17 20.35
CA TYR A 111 51.39 -2.59 20.72
C TYR A 111 52.30 -3.45 19.83
N THR A 112 52.37 -3.12 18.53
CA THR A 112 53.25 -3.81 17.56
C THR A 112 54.73 -3.65 17.93
N LEU A 113 55.14 -2.47 18.39
CA LEU A 113 56.52 -2.23 18.86
C LEU A 113 56.88 -3.12 20.06
N ILE A 114 55.95 -3.29 21.00
CA ILE A 114 56.15 -4.17 22.17
C ILE A 114 56.27 -5.64 21.73
N CYS A 115 55.46 -6.06 20.76
CA CYS A 115 55.55 -7.40 20.16
C CYS A 115 56.89 -7.64 19.48
N LEU A 116 57.44 -6.64 18.81
CA LEU A 116 58.76 -6.70 18.20
C LEU A 116 59.85 -6.88 19.28
N LEU A 117 59.79 -6.14 20.39
CA LEU A 117 60.72 -6.29 21.51
C LEU A 117 60.63 -7.67 22.17
N SER A 118 59.41 -8.18 22.39
CA SER A 118 59.17 -9.51 22.96
C SER A 118 59.68 -10.63 22.06
N GLY A 119 59.38 -10.56 20.75
CA GLY A 119 59.87 -11.52 19.77
C GLY A 119 61.39 -11.45 19.62
N GLY A 120 61.96 -10.24 19.65
CA GLY A 120 63.40 -10.01 19.59
C GLY A 120 64.17 -10.69 20.72
N ALA A 121 63.59 -10.84 21.92
CA ALA A 121 64.21 -11.61 22.99
C ALA A 121 64.47 -13.07 22.58
N TRP A 122 63.51 -13.70 21.91
CA TRP A 122 63.67 -15.06 21.36
C TRP A 122 64.62 -15.08 20.17
N GLY A 123 64.62 -14.06 19.32
CA GLY A 123 65.59 -13.93 18.24
C GLY A 123 67.04 -13.86 18.75
N VAL A 124 67.28 -13.04 19.79
CA VAL A 124 68.60 -12.93 20.46
C VAL A 124 68.98 -14.25 21.11
N ALA A 125 68.07 -14.91 21.82
CA ALA A 125 68.32 -16.24 22.39
C ALA A 125 68.70 -17.26 21.28
N GLY A 126 68.04 -17.20 20.12
CA GLY A 126 68.38 -18.05 18.97
C GLY A 126 69.80 -17.80 18.45
N VAL A 127 70.24 -16.54 18.36
CA VAL A 127 71.61 -16.20 17.92
C VAL A 127 72.66 -16.65 18.93
N LEU A 128 72.39 -16.49 20.23
CA LEU A 128 73.34 -16.83 21.29
C LEU A 128 73.46 -18.34 21.52
N TRP A 129 72.36 -19.09 21.38
CA TRP A 129 72.33 -20.49 21.82
C TRP A 129 72.43 -21.52 20.68
N LEU A 130 72.02 -21.20 19.44
CA LEU A 130 71.87 -22.20 18.38
C LEU A 130 73.15 -22.63 17.63
N PRO A 131 74.09 -21.74 17.26
CA PRO A 131 75.17 -22.05 16.30
C PRO A 131 76.02 -23.28 16.63
N ASP A 132 76.27 -23.53 17.92
CA ASP A 132 77.15 -24.61 18.41
C ASP A 132 76.41 -25.66 19.24
N ALA A 133 75.08 -25.62 19.27
CA ALA A 133 74.28 -26.54 20.07
C ALA A 133 74.00 -27.87 19.38
N LEU A 134 73.84 -28.93 20.18
CA LEU A 134 73.34 -30.23 19.72
C LEU A 134 71.97 -30.08 19.04
N PHE A 135 71.73 -30.90 18.03
CA PHE A 135 70.45 -30.95 17.31
C PHE A 135 69.22 -31.04 18.22
N THR A 136 69.30 -31.85 19.28
CA THR A 136 68.21 -32.02 20.25
C THR A 136 67.85 -30.70 20.93
N SER A 137 68.84 -29.89 21.29
CA SER A 137 68.65 -28.56 21.89
C SER A 137 68.10 -27.57 20.88
N GLN A 138 68.59 -27.60 19.63
CA GLN A 138 68.05 -26.79 18.53
C GLN A 138 66.57 -27.12 18.23
N ALA A 139 66.21 -28.41 18.23
CA ALA A 139 64.85 -28.87 18.02
C ALA A 139 63.90 -28.45 19.16
N ILE A 140 64.33 -28.56 20.43
CA ILE A 140 63.56 -28.08 21.59
C ILE A 140 63.28 -26.58 21.48
N PHE A 141 64.30 -25.79 21.12
CA PHE A 141 64.15 -24.35 20.90
C PHE A 141 63.15 -24.05 19.76
N GLY A 142 63.30 -24.73 18.62
CA GLY A 142 62.41 -24.56 17.46
C GLY A 142 60.95 -24.88 17.78
N VAL A 143 60.69 -25.97 18.50
CA VAL A 143 59.33 -26.36 18.95
C VAL A 143 58.75 -25.31 19.91
N ALA A 144 59.55 -24.79 20.84
CA ALA A 144 59.09 -23.77 21.78
C ALA A 144 58.74 -22.45 21.06
N VAL A 145 59.60 -21.97 20.15
CA VAL A 145 59.32 -20.76 19.36
C VAL A 145 58.11 -20.97 18.44
N ALA A 146 57.92 -22.15 17.86
CA ALA A 146 56.75 -22.49 17.07
C ALA A 146 55.46 -22.47 17.92
N GLY A 147 55.48 -23.07 19.12
CA GLY A 147 54.35 -23.07 20.04
C GLY A 147 53.97 -21.67 20.52
N LEU A 148 54.97 -20.85 20.86
CA LEU A 148 54.75 -19.44 21.21
C LEU A 148 54.19 -18.66 20.03
N SER A 149 54.71 -18.88 18.82
CA SER A 149 54.23 -18.26 17.59
C SER A 149 52.77 -18.64 17.29
N LEU A 150 52.38 -19.90 17.51
CA LEU A 150 50.98 -20.34 17.37
C LEU A 150 50.05 -19.62 18.36
N ASN A 151 50.48 -19.44 19.62
CA ASN A 151 49.72 -18.66 20.60
C ASN A 151 49.51 -17.19 20.16
N THR A 152 50.47 -16.63 19.42
CA THR A 152 50.32 -15.26 18.88
C THR A 152 49.27 -15.16 17.79
N VAL A 153 49.01 -16.23 17.04
CA VAL A 153 47.91 -16.26 16.06
C VAL A 153 46.58 -16.10 16.80
N MET A 154 46.36 -16.86 17.86
CA MET A 154 45.10 -16.80 18.62
C MET A 154 44.89 -15.44 19.31
N SER A 155 45.95 -14.88 19.90
CA SER A 155 45.86 -13.62 20.64
C SER A 155 45.96 -12.35 19.79
N ARG A 156 46.51 -12.42 18.57
CA ARG A 156 46.86 -11.23 17.75
C ARG A 156 46.35 -11.28 16.30
N HIS A 157 45.57 -12.29 15.89
CA HIS A 157 44.97 -12.34 14.54
C HIS A 157 44.12 -11.11 14.21
N VAL A 158 43.59 -10.44 15.23
CA VAL A 158 42.81 -9.20 15.08
C VAL A 158 43.66 -8.06 14.52
N TYR A 159 44.99 -8.07 14.70
CA TYR A 159 45.92 -7.07 14.18
C TYR A 159 47.20 -7.72 13.60
N PRO A 160 47.19 -8.15 12.32
CA PRO A 160 48.23 -8.99 11.73
C PRO A 160 49.65 -8.40 11.79
N ARG A 161 49.78 -7.06 11.78
CA ARG A 161 51.08 -6.38 11.91
C ARG A 161 51.82 -6.76 13.19
N ALA A 162 51.09 -6.88 14.31
CA ALA A 162 51.67 -7.28 15.60
C ALA A 162 52.11 -8.75 15.62
N MET A 163 51.35 -9.63 14.95
CA MET A 163 51.69 -11.05 14.78
C MET A 163 52.95 -11.23 13.91
N ILE A 164 53.01 -10.54 12.77
CA ILE A 164 54.17 -10.57 11.86
C ILE A 164 55.42 -10.04 12.57
N ALA A 165 55.31 -8.89 13.24
CA ALA A 165 56.43 -8.30 13.97
C ALA A 165 57.01 -9.24 15.03
N TYR A 166 56.16 -9.90 15.82
CA TYR A 166 56.62 -10.87 16.81
C TYR A 166 57.28 -12.10 16.18
N THR A 167 56.59 -12.76 15.24
CA THR A 167 57.06 -14.04 14.69
C THR A 167 58.32 -13.88 13.84
N ALA A 168 58.42 -12.78 13.08
CA ALA A 168 59.65 -12.44 12.36
C ALA A 168 60.80 -12.13 13.33
N ALA A 169 60.57 -11.32 14.37
CA ALA A 169 61.62 -11.00 15.34
C ALA A 169 62.09 -12.22 16.15
N ALA A 170 61.20 -13.19 16.40
CA ALA A 170 61.51 -14.41 17.14
C ALA A 170 62.27 -15.46 16.32
N ALA A 171 61.90 -15.66 15.05
CA ALA A 171 62.44 -16.76 14.24
C ALA A 171 63.61 -16.34 13.33
N LEU A 172 63.55 -15.15 12.74
CA LEU A 172 64.44 -14.76 11.63
C LEU A 172 65.92 -14.65 12.05
N PRO A 173 66.28 -14.06 13.20
CA PRO A 173 67.68 -14.03 13.65
C PRO A 173 68.28 -15.42 13.90
N GLY A 174 67.52 -16.32 14.54
CA GLY A 174 67.94 -17.70 14.78
C GLY A 174 68.08 -18.51 13.48
N MET A 175 67.18 -18.30 12.52
CA MET A 175 67.29 -18.92 11.18
C MET A 175 68.55 -18.45 10.44
N ILE A 176 68.89 -17.16 10.50
CA ILE A 176 70.13 -16.63 9.91
C ILE A 176 71.35 -17.26 10.59
N ALA A 177 71.35 -17.36 11.92
CA ALA A 177 72.45 -17.96 12.68
C ALA A 177 72.66 -19.44 12.32
N LEU A 178 71.57 -20.22 12.19
CA LEU A 178 71.63 -21.61 11.75
C LEU A 178 72.13 -21.77 10.32
N LEU A 179 71.70 -20.89 9.39
CA LEU A 179 72.20 -20.89 8.01
C LEU A 179 73.72 -20.59 7.95
N ALA A 180 74.20 -19.67 8.79
CA ALA A 180 75.62 -19.32 8.85
C ALA A 180 76.51 -20.46 9.36
N SER A 181 75.97 -21.38 10.17
CA SER A 181 76.71 -22.53 10.69
C SER A 181 77.06 -23.59 9.64
N ALA A 182 76.44 -23.56 8.44
CA ALA A 182 76.65 -24.49 7.33
C ALA A 182 76.39 -25.99 7.61
N HIS A 183 75.72 -26.35 8.70
CA HIS A 183 75.29 -27.72 8.99
C HIS A 183 73.95 -28.06 8.32
N TRP A 184 73.81 -29.28 7.79
CA TRP A 184 72.56 -29.72 7.12
C TRP A 184 71.36 -29.81 8.09
N GLU A 185 71.63 -30.12 9.37
CA GLU A 185 70.62 -30.17 10.43
C GLU A 185 69.99 -28.79 10.69
N GLY A 186 70.82 -27.74 10.68
CA GLY A 186 70.36 -26.35 10.79
C GLY A 186 69.55 -25.90 9.56
N GLN A 187 69.96 -26.31 8.36
CA GLN A 187 69.20 -26.05 7.13
C GLN A 187 67.82 -26.70 7.15
N LEU A 188 67.69 -27.92 7.68
CA LEU A 188 66.40 -28.59 7.86
C LEU A 188 65.49 -27.81 8.82
N MET A 189 66.03 -27.31 9.94
CA MET A 189 65.26 -26.49 10.89
C MET A 189 64.78 -25.18 10.28
N VAL A 190 65.59 -24.55 9.44
CA VAL A 190 65.22 -23.34 8.69
C VAL A 190 64.09 -23.63 7.69
N ALA A 191 64.15 -24.76 6.98
CA ALA A 191 63.09 -25.17 6.06
C ALA A 191 61.76 -25.44 6.79
N LEU A 192 61.79 -26.16 7.90
CA LEU A 192 60.60 -26.43 8.74
C LEU A 192 60.02 -25.15 9.36
N SER A 193 60.88 -24.25 9.84
CA SER A 193 60.47 -22.96 10.40
C SER A 193 59.83 -22.05 9.33
N SER A 194 60.38 -22.07 8.11
CA SER A 194 59.82 -21.34 6.97
C SER A 194 58.44 -21.88 6.58
N LEU A 195 58.28 -23.21 6.51
CA LEU A 195 57.00 -23.86 6.23
C LEU A 195 55.97 -23.54 7.31
N MET A 196 56.36 -23.62 8.58
CA MET A 196 55.51 -23.25 9.72
C MET A 196 55.08 -21.78 9.63
N TRP A 197 56.00 -20.86 9.34
CA TRP A 197 55.69 -19.43 9.22
C TRP A 197 54.67 -19.15 8.11
N ILE A 198 54.77 -19.82 6.96
CA ILE A 198 53.79 -19.73 5.87
C ILE A 198 52.40 -20.20 6.35
N VAL A 199 52.32 -21.32 7.07
CA VAL A 199 51.07 -21.84 7.63
C VAL A 199 50.47 -20.86 8.63
N LEU A 200 51.28 -20.33 9.56
CA LEU A 200 50.83 -19.36 10.56
C LEU A 200 50.37 -18.05 9.92
N TYR A 201 51.05 -17.56 8.89
CA TYR A 201 50.64 -16.36 8.14
C TYR A 201 49.29 -16.59 7.44
N SER A 202 49.11 -17.73 6.77
CA SER A 202 47.86 -18.09 6.11
C SER A 202 46.69 -18.20 7.12
N ALA A 203 46.91 -18.88 8.24
CA ALA A 203 45.93 -19.00 9.32
C ALA A 203 45.55 -17.64 9.90
N THR A 204 46.53 -16.77 10.15
CA THR A 204 46.33 -15.42 10.67
C THR A 204 45.52 -14.57 9.70
N LYS A 205 45.85 -14.59 8.42
CA LYS A 205 45.11 -13.85 7.39
C LYS A 205 43.64 -14.31 7.35
N LYS A 206 43.38 -15.62 7.40
CA LYS A 206 42.03 -16.17 7.40
C LYS A 206 41.24 -15.74 8.65
N LEU A 207 41.82 -15.90 9.84
CA LEU A 207 41.18 -15.51 11.10
C LEU A 207 40.93 -13.99 11.20
N HIS A 208 41.85 -13.18 10.69
CA HIS A 208 41.70 -11.72 10.64
C HIS A 208 40.47 -11.30 9.82
N LEU A 209 40.34 -11.85 8.60
CA LEU A 209 39.21 -11.57 7.73
C LEU A 209 37.88 -12.01 8.36
N THR A 210 37.85 -13.20 8.96
CA THR A 210 36.66 -13.68 9.70
C THR A 210 36.31 -12.78 10.87
N SER A 211 37.32 -12.24 11.57
CA SER A 211 37.10 -11.35 12.71
C SER A 211 36.56 -9.98 12.29
N ILE A 212 37.05 -9.42 11.18
CA ILE A 212 36.48 -8.18 10.60
C ILE A 212 35.01 -8.40 10.24
N ALA A 213 34.70 -9.51 9.56
CA ALA A 213 33.34 -9.83 9.17
C ALA A 213 32.42 -9.99 10.40
N ALA A 214 32.89 -10.66 11.45
CA ALA A 214 32.13 -10.85 12.68
C ALA A 214 31.85 -9.51 13.40
N ILE A 215 32.84 -8.62 13.52
CA ILE A 215 32.67 -7.30 14.15
C ILE A 215 31.71 -6.44 13.32
N SER A 216 31.88 -6.42 11.99
CA SER A 216 30.99 -5.68 11.09
C SER A 216 29.54 -6.13 11.22
N LEU A 217 29.31 -7.45 11.21
CA LEU A 217 27.98 -8.02 11.35
C LEU A 217 27.36 -7.71 12.72
N GLN A 218 28.16 -7.71 13.79
CA GLN A 218 27.70 -7.32 15.13
C GLN A 218 27.23 -5.86 15.16
N LEU A 219 28.03 -4.94 14.61
CA LEU A 219 27.69 -3.51 14.55
C LEU A 219 26.44 -3.25 13.71
N GLN A 220 26.31 -3.92 12.56
CA GLN A 220 25.11 -3.82 11.72
C GLN A 220 23.86 -4.37 12.43
N ASN A 221 23.99 -5.49 13.16
CA ASN A 221 22.88 -6.06 13.90
C ASN A 221 22.41 -5.12 15.02
N ASP A 222 23.35 -4.51 15.75
CA ASP A 222 23.00 -3.55 16.81
C ASP A 222 22.27 -2.32 16.24
N GLU A 223 22.69 -1.82 15.08
CA GLU A 223 22.03 -0.71 14.39
C GLU A 223 20.62 -1.10 13.91
N LEU A 224 20.47 -2.28 13.30
CA LEU A 224 19.18 -2.79 12.85
C LEU A 224 18.20 -3.01 14.01
N VAL A 225 18.66 -3.62 15.10
CA VAL A 225 17.84 -3.86 16.30
C VAL A 225 17.39 -2.52 16.92
N GLY A 226 18.30 -1.55 17.02
CA GLY A 226 17.97 -0.20 17.50
C GLY A 226 16.96 0.51 16.61
N GLY A 227 17.15 0.44 15.29
CA GLY A 227 16.23 1.02 14.30
C GLY A 227 14.83 0.40 14.35
N LEU A 228 14.75 -0.93 14.43
CA LEU A 228 13.48 -1.66 14.54
C LEU A 228 12.73 -1.32 15.84
N ALA A 229 13.44 -1.21 16.97
CA ALA A 229 12.83 -0.83 18.24
C ALA A 229 12.22 0.58 18.18
N ALA A 230 12.94 1.55 17.59
CA ALA A 230 12.44 2.91 17.42
C ALA A 230 11.24 2.99 16.45
N ALA A 231 11.30 2.25 15.34
CA ALA A 231 10.19 2.18 14.39
C ALA A 231 8.93 1.58 15.01
N LYS A 232 9.08 0.50 15.79
CA LYS A 232 7.98 -0.14 16.53
C LYS A 232 7.32 0.83 17.51
N ALA A 233 8.11 1.51 18.35
CA ALA A 233 7.59 2.47 19.32
C ALA A 233 6.81 3.63 18.64
N LYS A 234 7.30 4.11 17.49
CA LYS A 234 6.62 5.13 16.69
C LYS A 234 5.29 4.64 16.11
N ALA A 235 5.23 3.39 15.65
CA ALA A 235 4.02 2.77 15.12
C ALA A 235 2.95 2.59 16.21
N GLU A 236 3.35 2.08 17.38
CA GLU A 236 2.43 1.89 18.53
C GLU A 236 1.83 3.22 19.00
N LYS A 237 2.64 4.29 19.07
CA LYS A 237 2.14 5.62 19.42
C LYS A 237 1.10 6.11 18.42
N LYS A 238 1.38 6.00 17.11
CA LYS A 238 0.43 6.40 16.06
C LYS A 238 -0.87 5.61 16.11
N ALA A 239 -0.80 4.31 16.38
CA ALA A 239 -1.98 3.46 16.52
C ALA A 239 -2.87 3.92 17.68
N LYS A 240 -2.27 4.23 18.83
CA LYS A 240 -2.98 4.74 20.00
C LYS A 240 -3.60 6.13 19.76
N ASP A 241 -2.87 7.03 19.11
CA ASP A 241 -3.37 8.36 18.75
C ASP A 241 -4.58 8.24 17.79
N ALA A 242 -4.49 7.36 16.78
CA ALA A 242 -5.57 7.10 15.84
C ALA A 242 -6.81 6.49 16.52
N GLU A 243 -6.62 5.52 17.42
CA GLU A 243 -7.72 4.93 18.20
C GLU A 243 -8.44 5.98 19.06
N SER A 244 -7.68 6.85 19.72
CA SER A 244 -8.26 7.94 20.53
C SER A 244 -9.06 8.93 19.68
N ALA A 245 -8.55 9.32 18.52
CA ALA A 245 -9.23 10.22 17.58
C ALA A 245 -10.52 9.59 17.06
N TYR A 246 -10.48 8.30 16.71
CA TYR A 246 -11.65 7.55 16.28
C TYR A 246 -12.73 7.46 17.37
N ALA A 247 -12.33 7.21 18.62
CA ALA A 247 -13.25 7.16 19.76
C ALA A 247 -13.95 8.51 20.00
N VAL A 248 -13.22 9.62 19.91
CA VAL A 248 -13.77 10.98 20.04
C VAL A 248 -14.75 11.28 18.90
N ALA A 249 -14.36 11.01 17.65
CA ALA A 249 -15.22 11.22 16.48
C ALA A 249 -16.52 10.40 16.59
N ARG A 250 -16.42 9.12 16.97
CA ARG A 250 -17.58 8.25 17.14
C ARG A 250 -18.52 8.72 18.25
N LYS A 251 -17.97 9.24 19.36
CA LYS A 251 -18.78 9.81 20.44
C LYS A 251 -19.52 11.08 19.99
N ALA A 252 -18.83 11.96 19.25
CA ALA A 252 -19.43 13.17 18.71
C ALA A 252 -20.57 12.85 17.72
N ALA A 253 -20.35 11.88 16.82
CA ALA A 253 -21.36 11.43 15.87
C ALA A 253 -22.63 10.90 16.57
N ARG A 254 -22.46 10.02 17.57
CA ARG A 254 -23.60 9.50 18.37
C ARG A 254 -24.36 10.62 19.09
N SER A 255 -23.64 11.53 19.76
CA SER A 255 -24.29 12.63 20.48
C SER A 255 -25.08 13.55 19.54
N ARG A 256 -24.60 13.75 18.31
CA ARG A 256 -25.30 14.53 17.29
C ARG A 256 -26.59 13.86 16.85
N GLN A 257 -26.55 12.53 16.66
CA GLN A 257 -27.71 11.73 16.30
C GLN A 257 -28.78 11.76 17.41
N ASP A 258 -28.37 11.50 18.66
CA ASP A 258 -29.27 11.49 19.81
C ASP A 258 -29.94 12.87 20.00
N PHE A 259 -29.18 13.95 19.83
CA PHE A 259 -29.70 15.32 19.93
C PHE A 259 -30.74 15.61 18.85
N LEU A 260 -30.47 15.26 17.59
CA LEU A 260 -31.42 15.49 16.50
C LEU A 260 -32.71 14.69 16.69
N SER A 261 -32.60 13.42 17.08
CA SER A 261 -33.79 12.58 17.36
C SER A 261 -34.65 13.18 18.48
N MET A 262 -34.03 13.63 19.58
CA MET A 262 -34.71 14.29 20.69
C MET A 262 -35.43 15.57 20.24
N VAL A 263 -34.74 16.47 19.52
CA VAL A 263 -35.31 17.75 19.09
C VAL A 263 -36.49 17.54 18.15
N THR A 264 -36.40 16.57 17.23
CA THR A 264 -37.49 16.24 16.30
C THR A 264 -38.75 15.78 17.05
N HIS A 265 -38.60 14.94 18.08
CA HIS A 265 -39.73 14.50 18.91
C HIS A 265 -40.38 15.67 19.68
N GLU A 266 -39.56 16.56 20.24
CA GLU A 266 -40.03 17.74 20.98
C GLU A 266 -40.69 18.80 20.07
N ILE A 267 -40.32 18.88 18.78
CA ILE A 267 -40.96 19.76 17.80
C ILE A 267 -42.29 19.18 17.30
N ARG A 268 -42.42 17.85 17.16
CA ARG A 268 -43.65 17.21 16.67
C ARG A 268 -44.87 17.51 17.58
N SER A 269 -44.68 17.50 18.89
CA SER A 269 -45.75 17.72 19.87
C SER A 269 -46.45 19.10 19.77
N PRO A 270 -45.73 20.25 19.76
CA PRO A 270 -46.36 21.57 19.58
C PRO A 270 -46.97 21.76 18.18
N LEU A 271 -46.43 21.11 17.15
CA LEU A 271 -47.03 21.16 15.80
C LEU A 271 -48.36 20.43 15.71
N ALA A 272 -48.46 19.27 16.34
CA ALA A 272 -49.73 18.55 16.46
C ALA A 272 -50.78 19.43 17.20
N SER A 273 -50.35 20.15 18.22
CA SER A 273 -51.22 21.08 18.97
C SER A 273 -51.68 22.27 18.12
N LEU A 274 -50.78 22.88 17.32
CA LEU A 274 -51.11 23.97 16.39
C LEU A 274 -52.09 23.52 15.30
N SER A 275 -51.88 22.32 14.74
CA SER A 275 -52.78 21.75 13.73
C SER A 275 -54.17 21.45 14.29
N GLY A 276 -54.23 20.97 15.54
CA GLY A 276 -55.50 20.77 16.26
C GLY A 276 -56.23 22.08 16.56
N LEU A 277 -55.51 23.12 16.98
CA LEU A 277 -56.08 24.46 17.21
C LEU A 277 -56.61 25.08 15.91
N ALA A 278 -55.91 24.90 14.79
CA ALA A 278 -56.38 25.36 13.48
C ALA A 278 -57.68 24.66 13.05
N HIS A 279 -57.78 23.34 13.23
CA HIS A 279 -59.02 22.58 12.97
C HIS A 279 -60.18 23.04 13.87
N MET A 280 -59.92 23.29 15.15
CA MET A 280 -60.95 23.81 16.06
C MET A 280 -61.40 25.22 15.67
N LEU A 281 -60.48 26.08 15.20
CA LEU A 281 -60.83 27.39 14.68
C LEU A 281 -61.72 27.29 13.43
N GLU A 282 -61.37 26.42 12.48
CA GLU A 282 -62.19 26.21 11.27
C GLU A 282 -63.61 25.72 11.58
N ALA A 283 -63.81 25.04 12.70
CA ALA A 283 -65.13 24.58 13.14
C ALA A 283 -66.02 25.69 13.76
N THR A 284 -65.51 26.92 13.90
CA THR A 284 -66.26 28.08 14.42
C THR A 284 -66.86 28.96 13.30
N GLU A 285 -67.74 29.90 13.66
CA GLU A 285 -68.20 30.92 12.71
C GLU A 285 -67.07 31.92 12.41
N LEU A 286 -66.51 31.83 11.20
CA LEU A 286 -65.42 32.68 10.72
C LEU A 286 -65.87 33.53 9.53
N ASP A 287 -65.41 34.79 9.51
CA ASP A 287 -65.46 35.60 8.28
C ASP A 287 -64.46 35.10 7.22
N GLU A 288 -64.57 35.60 5.99
CA GLU A 288 -63.75 35.11 4.87
C GLU A 288 -62.24 35.36 5.05
N LYS A 289 -61.85 36.45 5.73
CA LYS A 289 -60.43 36.71 6.04
C LYS A 289 -59.93 35.78 7.15
N GLN A 290 -60.72 35.57 8.20
CA GLN A 290 -60.39 34.69 9.31
C GLN A 290 -60.27 33.23 8.86
N ARG A 291 -61.16 32.78 7.97
CA ARG A 291 -61.09 31.45 7.33
C ARG A 291 -59.82 31.29 6.48
N SER A 292 -59.44 32.31 5.72
CA SER A 292 -58.16 32.33 4.99
C SER A 292 -56.95 32.21 5.93
N TYR A 293 -56.97 32.87 7.09
CA TYR A 293 -55.88 32.75 8.07
C TYR A 293 -55.83 31.37 8.73
N ALA A 294 -56.98 30.79 9.11
CA ALA A 294 -57.05 29.45 9.69
C ALA A 294 -56.50 28.38 8.72
N ARG A 295 -56.91 28.43 7.44
CA ARG A 295 -56.34 27.56 6.39
C ARG A 295 -54.84 27.76 6.21
N GLY A 296 -54.36 29.00 6.22
CA GLY A 296 -52.93 29.28 6.12
C GLY A 296 -52.10 28.68 7.27
N VAL A 297 -52.64 28.68 8.50
CA VAL A 297 -51.99 28.05 9.67
C VAL A 297 -52.01 26.52 9.54
N GLU A 298 -53.10 25.95 9.08
CA GLU A 298 -53.28 24.51 8.87
C GLU A 298 -52.32 23.98 7.79
N GLU A 299 -52.25 24.67 6.65
CA GLU A 299 -51.35 24.36 5.54
C GLU A 299 -49.86 24.50 5.95
N SER A 300 -49.53 25.55 6.71
CA SER A 300 -48.19 25.74 7.28
C SER A 300 -47.82 24.64 8.29
N SER A 301 -48.78 24.19 9.10
CA SER A 301 -48.58 23.11 10.07
C SER A 301 -48.38 21.76 9.38
N ARG A 302 -49.11 21.48 8.29
CA ARG A 302 -48.89 20.28 7.46
C ARG A 302 -47.51 20.29 6.80
N LEU A 303 -47.10 21.43 6.23
CA LEU A 303 -45.77 21.57 5.62
C LEU A 303 -44.66 21.34 6.66
N LEU A 304 -44.81 21.91 7.86
CA LEU A 304 -43.80 21.79 8.91
C LEU A 304 -43.73 20.39 9.51
N ASN A 305 -44.87 19.70 9.68
CA ASN A 305 -44.87 18.28 10.07
C ASN A 305 -44.15 17.41 9.05
N ARG A 306 -44.40 17.63 7.74
CA ARG A 306 -43.68 16.92 6.68
C ARG A 306 -42.16 17.14 6.78
N LEU A 307 -41.72 18.39 6.97
CA LEU A 307 -40.30 18.71 7.14
C LEU A 307 -39.67 18.07 8.39
N VAL A 308 -40.44 17.93 9.47
CA VAL A 308 -39.99 17.27 10.71
C VAL A 308 -39.89 15.76 10.53
N ASP A 309 -40.86 15.15 9.86
CA ASP A 309 -40.83 13.72 9.53
C ASP A 309 -39.68 13.39 8.57
N ASP A 310 -39.47 14.24 7.56
CA ASP A 310 -38.35 14.20 6.63
C ASP A 310 -36.99 14.29 7.36
N LEU A 311 -36.87 15.16 8.37
CA LEU A 311 -35.69 15.27 9.22
C LEU A 311 -35.50 14.03 10.10
N SER A 312 -36.59 13.46 10.62
CA SER A 312 -36.56 12.20 11.38
C SER A 312 -36.04 11.05 10.53
N ASP A 313 -36.61 10.87 9.34
CA ASP A 313 -36.17 9.85 8.39
C ASP A 313 -34.69 10.06 8.05
N LEU A 314 -34.24 11.30 7.81
CA LEU A 314 -32.82 11.61 7.58
C LEU A 314 -31.92 11.11 8.72
N THR A 315 -32.32 11.33 9.97
CA THR A 315 -31.55 10.89 11.16
C THR A 315 -31.55 9.38 11.34
N GLU A 316 -32.65 8.70 11.02
CA GLU A 316 -32.72 7.23 11.04
C GLU A 316 -31.92 6.60 9.88
N MET A 317 -31.86 7.27 8.74
CA MET A 317 -31.05 6.83 7.60
C MET A 317 -29.55 6.95 7.89
N GLU A 318 -29.11 8.06 8.48
CA GLU A 318 -27.71 8.25 8.91
C GLU A 318 -27.30 7.24 9.99
N ALA A 319 -28.27 6.77 10.78
CA ALA A 319 -28.09 5.71 11.77
C ALA A 319 -28.11 4.29 11.19
N LEU A 320 -28.39 4.12 9.89
CA LEU A 320 -28.70 2.83 9.23
C LEU A 320 -29.81 2.04 9.96
N SER A 321 -30.77 2.73 10.58
CA SER A 321 -31.80 2.10 11.42
C SER A 321 -33.15 1.89 10.72
N ILE A 322 -33.35 2.43 9.51
CA ILE A 322 -34.58 2.20 8.75
C ILE A 322 -34.66 0.73 8.32
N LYS A 323 -35.69 0.04 8.81
CA LYS A 323 -36.03 -1.32 8.37
C LYS A 323 -37.10 -1.25 7.28
N LEU A 324 -36.73 -1.67 6.07
CA LEU A 324 -37.65 -1.85 4.96
C LEU A 324 -38.64 -2.98 5.27
N ARG A 325 -39.86 -2.87 4.76
CA ARG A 325 -40.91 -3.90 4.86
C ARG A 325 -41.37 -4.31 3.46
N PRO A 326 -40.57 -5.11 2.73
CA PRO A 326 -40.90 -5.53 1.37
C PRO A 326 -42.17 -6.39 1.33
N THR A 327 -43.06 -6.08 0.38
CA THR A 327 -44.26 -6.86 0.05
C THR A 327 -44.53 -6.77 -1.45
N ASP A 328 -45.30 -7.70 -1.99
CA ASP A 328 -45.77 -7.61 -3.37
C ASP A 328 -46.74 -6.43 -3.51
N MET A 329 -46.43 -5.52 -4.43
CA MET A 329 -47.19 -4.30 -4.64
C MET A 329 -47.38 -3.98 -6.12
N SER A 330 -48.54 -3.42 -6.46
CA SER A 330 -48.83 -2.88 -7.80
C SER A 330 -48.24 -1.47 -7.95
N PRO A 331 -47.30 -1.24 -8.90
CA PRO A 331 -46.77 0.10 -9.17
C PRO A 331 -47.88 1.12 -9.51
N THR A 332 -48.90 0.67 -10.24
CA THR A 332 -50.05 1.48 -10.65
C THR A 332 -50.89 1.90 -9.45
N GLU A 333 -51.15 0.99 -8.50
CA GLU A 333 -51.91 1.32 -7.29
C GLU A 333 -51.14 2.33 -6.40
N ILE A 334 -49.82 2.20 -6.30
CA ILE A 334 -48.99 3.16 -5.57
C ILE A 334 -48.96 4.53 -6.26
N ALA A 335 -48.88 4.59 -7.58
CA ALA A 335 -48.99 5.84 -8.31
C ALA A 335 -50.35 6.53 -8.10
N GLN A 336 -51.44 5.76 -8.13
CA GLN A 336 -52.78 6.28 -7.85
C GLN A 336 -52.91 6.77 -6.40
N ALA A 337 -52.36 6.04 -5.44
CA ALA A 337 -52.36 6.42 -4.03
C ALA A 337 -51.56 7.72 -3.80
N ALA A 338 -50.39 7.87 -4.43
CA ALA A 338 -49.58 9.09 -4.35
C ALA A 338 -50.35 10.29 -4.91
N ILE A 339 -51.01 10.14 -6.06
CA ILE A 339 -51.84 11.21 -6.67
C ILE A 339 -53.05 11.54 -5.82
N HIS A 340 -53.69 10.54 -5.20
CA HIS A 340 -54.82 10.77 -4.32
C HIS A 340 -54.44 11.71 -3.17
N VAL A 341 -53.27 11.51 -2.58
CA VAL A 341 -52.74 12.36 -1.49
C VAL A 341 -52.42 13.78 -1.96
N THR A 342 -51.91 13.95 -3.19
CA THR A 342 -51.52 15.28 -3.73
C THR A 342 -52.62 15.98 -4.54
N ARG A 343 -53.79 15.38 -4.70
CA ARG A 343 -54.87 15.90 -5.54
C ARG A 343 -55.40 17.25 -5.06
N HIS A 344 -55.45 17.46 -3.75
CA HIS A 344 -55.89 18.72 -3.17
C HIS A 344 -54.92 19.87 -3.51
N ASP A 345 -53.61 19.62 -3.38
CA ASP A 345 -52.54 20.58 -3.67
C ASP A 345 -52.49 20.99 -5.15
N ALA A 346 -52.81 20.06 -6.07
CA ALA A 346 -52.97 20.39 -7.49
C ALA A 346 -54.24 21.20 -7.75
N SER A 347 -55.37 20.82 -7.13
CA SER A 347 -56.66 21.47 -7.32
C SER A 347 -56.67 22.90 -6.80
N SER A 348 -56.06 23.15 -5.64
CA SER A 348 -55.92 24.50 -5.05
C SER A 348 -55.11 25.43 -5.96
N ARG A 349 -54.21 24.86 -6.78
CA ARG A 349 -53.35 25.58 -7.71
C ARG A 349 -53.79 25.53 -9.17
N LYS A 350 -54.94 24.89 -9.45
CA LYS A 350 -55.52 24.74 -10.80
C LYS A 350 -54.57 24.03 -11.79
N LEU A 351 -53.78 23.07 -11.31
CA LEU A 351 -52.89 22.24 -12.13
C LEU A 351 -53.55 20.87 -12.40
N SER A 352 -53.33 20.29 -13.57
CA SER A 352 -53.72 18.90 -13.83
C SER A 352 -52.68 17.91 -13.30
N ILE A 353 -53.11 16.73 -12.85
CA ILE A 353 -52.23 15.59 -12.58
C ILE A 353 -52.79 14.37 -13.29
N GLU A 354 -51.96 13.69 -14.08
CA GLU A 354 -52.34 12.50 -14.85
C GLU A 354 -51.38 11.33 -14.58
N VAL A 355 -51.89 10.09 -14.70
CA VAL A 355 -51.07 8.87 -14.71
C VAL A 355 -50.98 8.35 -16.13
N ASP A 356 -49.77 8.03 -16.57
CA ASP A 356 -49.50 7.40 -17.85
C ASP A 356 -48.73 6.09 -17.63
N GLU A 357 -49.35 4.95 -17.92
CA GLU A 357 -48.72 3.63 -17.77
C GLU A 357 -48.35 3.09 -19.15
N LEU A 358 -47.05 2.87 -19.39
CA LEU A 358 -46.59 2.34 -20.67
C LEU A 358 -46.77 0.82 -20.78
N PRO A 359 -47.04 0.29 -21.99
CA PRO A 359 -47.11 -1.16 -22.22
C PRO A 359 -45.82 -1.87 -21.81
N GLY A 360 -45.96 -3.00 -21.12
CA GLY A 360 -44.83 -3.80 -20.62
C GLY A 360 -44.42 -3.48 -19.18
N THR A 361 -45.03 -2.47 -18.53
CA THR A 361 -44.81 -2.20 -17.10
C THR A 361 -45.21 -3.43 -16.26
N PRO A 362 -44.33 -3.92 -15.36
CA PRO A 362 -44.67 -5.00 -14.42
C PRO A 362 -45.92 -4.69 -13.59
N LYS A 363 -46.85 -5.66 -13.51
CA LYS A 363 -48.08 -5.52 -12.72
C LYS A 363 -47.85 -5.62 -11.20
N SER A 364 -46.72 -6.20 -10.80
CA SER A 364 -46.35 -6.38 -9.40
C SER A 364 -44.83 -6.32 -9.27
N ILE A 365 -44.34 -5.67 -8.22
CA ILE A 365 -42.93 -5.67 -7.78
C ILE A 365 -42.87 -5.97 -6.28
N HIS A 366 -41.77 -6.55 -5.81
CA HIS A 366 -41.54 -6.84 -4.40
C HIS A 366 -40.68 -5.74 -3.76
N ASN A 367 -41.33 -4.79 -3.09
CA ASN A 367 -40.68 -3.60 -2.51
C ASN A 367 -41.46 -3.06 -1.30
N ASP A 368 -40.97 -2.01 -0.62
CA ASP A 368 -41.66 -1.38 0.51
C ASP A 368 -42.69 -0.34 0.01
N PRO A 369 -44.01 -0.63 0.05
CA PRO A 369 -45.02 0.21 -0.59
C PRO A 369 -45.10 1.62 0.01
N ASP A 370 -44.84 1.75 1.31
CA ASP A 370 -44.90 3.04 1.99
C ASP A 370 -43.72 3.92 1.60
N ARG A 371 -42.52 3.34 1.48
CA ARG A 371 -41.32 4.08 1.05
C ARG A 371 -41.33 4.43 -0.44
N VAL A 372 -41.86 3.55 -1.30
CA VAL A 372 -42.07 3.86 -2.73
C VAL A 372 -43.09 4.98 -2.90
N LYS A 373 -44.23 4.92 -2.19
CA LYS A 373 -45.24 5.99 -2.19
C LYS A 373 -44.65 7.30 -1.70
N GLN A 374 -43.86 7.29 -0.63
CA GLN A 374 -43.20 8.48 -0.08
C GLN A 374 -42.23 9.10 -1.09
N ALA A 375 -41.38 8.30 -1.73
CA ALA A 375 -40.47 8.77 -2.78
C ALA A 375 -41.24 9.43 -3.93
N LEU A 376 -42.35 8.83 -4.37
CA LEU A 376 -43.18 9.36 -5.45
C LEU A 376 -43.93 10.65 -5.04
N VAL A 377 -44.48 10.71 -3.84
CA VAL A 377 -45.12 11.93 -3.29
C VAL A 377 -44.13 13.09 -3.24
N ASN A 378 -42.89 12.83 -2.83
CA ASN A 378 -41.85 13.87 -2.79
C ASN A 378 -41.55 14.44 -4.18
N LEU A 379 -41.50 13.59 -5.21
CA LEU A 379 -41.35 14.06 -6.59
C LEU A 379 -42.57 14.87 -7.07
N ILE A 380 -43.80 14.43 -6.77
CA ILE A 380 -45.03 15.13 -7.17
C ILE A 380 -45.15 16.49 -6.47
N VAL A 381 -44.92 16.56 -5.16
CA VAL A 381 -44.99 17.81 -4.39
C VAL A 381 -43.99 18.83 -4.92
N ARG A 382 -42.77 18.39 -5.26
CA ARG A 382 -41.80 19.25 -5.93
C ARG A 382 -42.33 19.76 -7.27
N ALA A 383 -42.77 18.85 -8.15
CA ALA A 383 -43.26 19.18 -9.48
C ALA A 383 -44.39 20.22 -9.42
N LEU A 384 -45.38 19.98 -8.55
CA LEU A 384 -46.45 20.94 -8.30
C LEU A 384 -45.83 22.28 -7.89
N ARG A 385 -44.97 22.34 -6.87
CA ARG A 385 -44.35 23.59 -6.36
C ARG A 385 -43.72 24.44 -7.46
N THR A 386 -43.09 23.84 -8.46
CA THR A 386 -42.36 24.54 -9.53
C THR A 386 -43.20 24.85 -10.78
N THR A 387 -44.39 24.25 -10.93
CA THR A 387 -45.28 24.51 -12.07
C THR A 387 -46.26 25.64 -11.78
N GLU A 388 -46.29 26.67 -12.61
CA GLU A 388 -47.25 27.78 -12.51
C GLU A 388 -48.52 27.56 -13.32
N VAL A 389 -48.38 27.00 -14.54
CA VAL A 389 -49.48 26.75 -15.48
C VAL A 389 -49.26 25.40 -16.18
N GLY A 390 -50.34 24.66 -16.43
CA GLY A 390 -50.32 23.35 -17.07
C GLY A 390 -50.57 22.22 -16.07
N GLY A 391 -49.63 21.29 -15.95
CA GLY A 391 -49.84 20.10 -15.13
C GLY A 391 -48.60 19.23 -14.93
N VAL A 392 -48.82 18.11 -14.25
CA VAL A 392 -47.81 17.12 -13.87
C VAL A 392 -48.25 15.74 -14.37
N ILE A 393 -47.36 15.03 -15.06
CA ILE A 393 -47.60 13.67 -15.57
C ILE A 393 -46.75 12.71 -14.75
N VAL A 394 -47.40 11.73 -14.11
CA VAL A 394 -46.75 10.60 -13.44
C VAL A 394 -46.73 9.42 -14.41
N ARG A 395 -45.55 9.09 -14.92
CA ARG A 395 -45.39 7.99 -15.88
C ARG A 395 -44.71 6.78 -15.26
N LEU A 396 -45.25 5.60 -15.55
CA LEU A 396 -44.68 4.29 -15.24
C LEU A 396 -44.19 3.64 -16.53
N SER A 397 -42.95 3.19 -16.55
CA SER A 397 -42.36 2.53 -17.72
C SER A 397 -41.49 1.33 -17.34
N PRO A 398 -41.50 0.24 -18.12
CA PRO A 398 -40.59 -0.88 -17.91
C PRO A 398 -39.14 -0.46 -18.17
N VAL A 399 -38.20 -1.06 -17.45
CA VAL A 399 -36.78 -0.88 -17.67
C VAL A 399 -36.04 -2.19 -17.40
N ASP A 400 -35.16 -2.58 -18.30
CA ASP A 400 -34.34 -3.79 -18.14
C ASP A 400 -33.26 -3.54 -17.07
N ILE A 401 -33.19 -4.45 -16.10
CA ILE A 401 -32.21 -4.46 -15.00
C ILE A 401 -31.72 -5.90 -14.87
N ASP A 402 -30.48 -6.18 -15.30
CA ASP A 402 -29.81 -7.48 -15.14
C ASP A 402 -30.68 -8.71 -15.49
N ASP A 403 -31.26 -8.70 -16.70
CA ASP A 403 -32.17 -9.73 -17.25
C ASP A 403 -33.56 -9.85 -16.58
N GLU A 404 -33.93 -8.92 -15.69
CA GLU A 404 -35.27 -8.79 -15.13
C GLU A 404 -35.90 -7.42 -15.50
N ILE A 405 -37.24 -7.36 -15.55
CA ILE A 405 -37.96 -6.12 -15.87
C ILE A 405 -38.29 -5.38 -14.57
N GLY A 406 -37.62 -4.26 -14.34
CA GLY A 406 -37.93 -3.31 -13.28
C GLY A 406 -38.94 -2.24 -13.71
N VAL A 407 -39.20 -1.30 -12.79
CA VAL A 407 -40.12 -0.18 -13.03
C VAL A 407 -39.37 1.14 -12.87
N ARG A 408 -39.51 2.02 -13.86
CA ARG A 408 -39.14 3.42 -13.75
C ARG A 408 -40.39 4.25 -13.47
N PHE A 409 -40.36 4.96 -12.35
CA PHE A 409 -41.32 6.00 -12.00
C PHE A 409 -40.75 7.34 -12.44
N SER A 410 -41.50 8.12 -13.19
CA SER A 410 -41.11 9.47 -13.61
C SER A 410 -42.21 10.47 -13.38
N VAL A 411 -41.85 11.68 -12.94
CA VAL A 411 -42.75 12.80 -12.74
C VAL A 411 -42.26 13.94 -13.60
N THR A 412 -43.05 14.29 -14.62
CA THR A 412 -42.74 15.35 -15.58
C THR A 412 -43.66 16.54 -15.34
N ASP A 413 -43.09 17.73 -15.19
CA ASP A 413 -43.79 18.98 -14.94
C ASP A 413 -43.59 19.98 -16.08
N THR A 414 -44.59 20.85 -16.32
CA THR A 414 -44.57 21.87 -17.39
C THR A 414 -43.98 23.21 -16.94
N GLY A 415 -43.20 23.24 -15.86
CA GLY A 415 -42.58 24.45 -15.34
C GLY A 415 -41.48 25.02 -16.23
N ALA A 416 -40.83 26.09 -15.77
CA ALA A 416 -39.78 26.81 -16.52
C ALA A 416 -38.54 25.98 -16.86
N GLY A 417 -38.40 24.77 -16.31
CA GLY A 417 -37.24 23.91 -16.48
C GLY A 417 -35.95 24.51 -15.90
N MET A 418 -34.83 23.82 -16.11
CA MET A 418 -33.50 24.31 -15.72
C MET A 418 -32.43 23.82 -16.71
N PRO A 419 -31.21 24.40 -16.69
CA PRO A 419 -30.09 23.89 -17.49
C PRO A 419 -29.83 22.41 -17.21
N SER A 420 -29.57 21.61 -18.25
CA SER A 420 -29.36 20.16 -18.14
C SER A 420 -28.17 19.82 -17.23
N GLU A 421 -27.12 20.63 -17.23
CA GLU A 421 -25.97 20.50 -16.32
C GLU A 421 -26.37 20.67 -14.85
N ASP A 422 -27.29 21.59 -14.55
CA ASP A 422 -27.77 21.82 -13.19
C ASP A 422 -28.74 20.71 -12.76
N ALA A 423 -29.57 20.20 -13.67
CA ALA A 423 -30.46 19.07 -13.42
C ALA A 423 -29.69 17.77 -13.08
N ALA A 424 -28.61 17.48 -13.82
CA ALA A 424 -27.73 16.35 -13.55
C ALA A 424 -26.97 16.50 -12.22
N ARG A 425 -26.70 17.74 -11.79
CA ARG A 425 -26.05 18.06 -10.50
C ARG A 425 -26.96 17.89 -9.29
N LEU A 426 -28.28 17.96 -9.45
CA LEU A 426 -29.22 17.82 -8.33
C LEU A 426 -29.15 16.46 -7.64
N PHE A 427 -28.87 15.39 -8.40
CA PHE A 427 -28.72 14.03 -7.88
C PHE A 427 -27.24 13.60 -7.74
N SER A 428 -26.30 14.16 -8.51
CA SER A 428 -24.86 13.82 -8.42
C SER A 428 -24.07 14.57 -7.34
N ALA A 429 -24.51 15.75 -6.88
CA ALA A 429 -23.89 16.45 -5.75
C ALA A 429 -24.04 15.71 -4.40
N LEU A 430 -24.85 14.64 -4.37
CA LEU A 430 -24.99 13.74 -3.21
C LEU A 430 -23.85 12.72 -3.11
N ASP A 431 -23.20 12.35 -4.22
CA ASP A 431 -22.10 11.37 -4.25
C ASP A 431 -20.71 12.01 -4.00
N ASN A 432 -20.51 13.30 -4.34
CA ASN A 432 -19.18 13.92 -4.37
C ASN A 432 -18.81 14.85 -3.19
N GLU A 433 -19.76 15.32 -2.38
CA GLU A 433 -19.47 16.37 -1.37
C GLU A 433 -19.39 15.88 0.09
N GLY A 434 -19.68 14.62 0.39
CA GLY A 434 -19.74 14.14 1.78
C GLY A 434 -20.71 14.96 2.66
N GLU A 435 -20.75 14.69 3.96
CA GLU A 435 -21.69 15.24 4.95
C GLU A 435 -21.63 16.77 5.21
N HIS A 436 -20.98 17.57 4.35
CA HIS A 436 -20.55 18.94 4.70
C HIS A 436 -21.00 20.08 3.76
N ALA A 437 -21.87 19.83 2.78
CA ALA A 437 -22.45 20.92 1.99
C ALA A 437 -23.63 21.60 2.72
N PRO A 438 -23.75 22.94 2.75
CA PRO A 438 -24.84 23.64 3.41
C PRO A 438 -26.20 23.32 2.75
N LEU A 439 -27.17 22.86 3.54
CA LEU A 439 -28.56 22.51 3.14
C LEU A 439 -29.29 23.62 2.35
N LYS A 440 -28.79 24.86 2.37
CA LYS A 440 -29.41 26.05 1.76
C LYS A 440 -29.63 25.98 0.24
N ARG A 441 -29.10 24.98 -0.47
CA ARG A 441 -29.26 24.83 -1.94
C ARG A 441 -29.86 23.50 -2.40
N ARG A 442 -30.16 22.53 -1.53
CA ARG A 442 -30.74 21.24 -1.95
C ARG A 442 -32.25 21.23 -1.74
N ASP A 443 -32.98 20.75 -2.75
CA ASP A 443 -34.41 20.46 -2.63
C ASP A 443 -34.58 19.25 -1.71
N VAL A 444 -35.18 19.47 -0.54
CA VAL A 444 -35.38 18.44 0.51
C VAL A 444 -36.10 17.21 -0.06
N ASN A 445 -37.12 17.45 -0.90
CA ASN A 445 -37.91 16.39 -1.52
C ASN A 445 -37.07 15.46 -2.42
N LEU A 446 -36.14 16.02 -3.20
CA LEU A 446 -35.24 15.22 -4.07
C LEU A 446 -34.23 14.43 -3.24
N THR A 447 -33.72 15.04 -2.17
CA THR A 447 -32.74 14.40 -1.29
C THR A 447 -33.33 13.17 -0.61
N ILE A 448 -34.58 13.25 -0.15
CA ILE A 448 -35.27 12.14 0.50
C ILE A 448 -35.65 11.08 -0.52
N CYS A 449 -36.11 11.48 -1.71
CA CYS A 449 -36.37 10.54 -2.79
C CYS A 449 -35.12 9.73 -3.15
N ASP A 450 -33.98 10.39 -3.41
CA ASP A 450 -32.72 9.71 -3.75
C ASP A 450 -32.29 8.75 -2.64
N ARG A 451 -32.29 9.21 -1.39
CA ARG A 451 -31.91 8.39 -0.24
C ARG A 451 -32.82 7.17 -0.08
N LEU A 452 -34.15 7.34 -0.11
CA LEU A 452 -35.11 6.22 0.00
C LEU A 452 -34.92 5.23 -1.16
N VAL A 453 -34.75 5.72 -2.38
CA VAL A 453 -34.54 4.88 -3.56
C VAL A 453 -33.24 4.09 -3.46
N ARG A 454 -32.14 4.71 -3.01
CA ARG A 454 -30.87 4.02 -2.77
C ARG A 454 -30.96 3.00 -1.65
N LEU A 455 -31.68 3.30 -0.57
CA LEU A 455 -31.98 2.35 0.50
C LEU A 455 -32.73 1.13 -0.05
N MET A 456 -33.60 1.33 -1.04
CA MET A 456 -34.31 0.28 -1.76
C MET A 456 -33.51 -0.35 -2.92
N GLY A 457 -32.20 -0.10 -3.02
CA GLY A 457 -31.33 -0.66 -4.06
C GLY A 457 -31.57 -0.10 -5.47
N GLY A 458 -32.35 0.97 -5.59
CA GLY A 458 -32.66 1.64 -6.85
C GLY A 458 -31.73 2.79 -7.21
N ARG A 459 -32.05 3.47 -8.31
CA ARG A 459 -31.35 4.68 -8.77
C ARG A 459 -32.34 5.81 -9.07
N ALA A 460 -32.00 7.05 -8.73
CA ALA A 460 -32.79 8.23 -9.02
C ALA A 460 -32.02 9.22 -9.92
N GLY A 461 -32.75 10.09 -10.61
CA GLY A 461 -32.16 11.08 -11.50
C GLY A 461 -33.16 12.13 -11.97
N ALA A 462 -32.66 13.07 -12.77
CA ALA A 462 -33.49 14.10 -13.38
C ALA A 462 -32.96 14.53 -14.75
N ASP A 463 -33.91 14.90 -15.60
CA ASP A 463 -33.69 15.44 -16.94
C ASP A 463 -34.51 16.74 -17.08
N SER A 464 -33.92 17.82 -17.59
CA SER A 464 -34.63 19.09 -17.79
C SER A 464 -34.08 19.89 -18.96
N ILE A 465 -34.97 20.68 -19.57
CA ILE A 465 -34.68 21.62 -20.64
C ILE A 465 -35.34 22.95 -20.27
N ILE A 466 -34.60 24.07 -20.37
CA ILE A 466 -35.14 25.41 -20.09
C ILE A 466 -36.35 25.67 -20.99
N GLY A 467 -37.48 26.05 -20.39
CA GLY A 467 -38.75 26.32 -21.05
C GLY A 467 -39.53 25.08 -21.53
N GLY A 468 -38.98 23.87 -21.34
CA GLY A 468 -39.56 22.60 -21.78
C GLY A 468 -40.00 21.67 -20.64
N GLY A 469 -39.95 22.13 -19.39
CA GLY A 469 -40.31 21.34 -18.22
C GLY A 469 -39.14 20.61 -17.54
N PHE A 470 -39.48 19.84 -16.52
CA PHE A 470 -38.51 19.08 -15.73
C PHE A 470 -39.07 17.68 -15.44
N THR A 471 -38.22 16.66 -15.58
CA THR A 471 -38.57 15.26 -15.28
C THR A 471 -37.66 14.73 -14.18
N ALA A 472 -38.21 14.45 -13.00
CA ALA A 472 -37.54 13.63 -11.99
C ALA A 472 -37.95 12.17 -12.14
N TRP A 473 -37.07 11.24 -11.85
CA TRP A 473 -37.37 9.82 -11.95
C TRP A 473 -36.59 8.97 -10.97
N PHE A 474 -37.11 7.78 -10.68
CA PHE A 474 -36.39 6.72 -10.00
C PHE A 474 -36.72 5.34 -10.58
N VAL A 475 -35.81 4.40 -10.40
CA VAL A 475 -35.88 3.04 -10.92
C VAL A 475 -35.77 2.06 -9.76
N LEU A 476 -36.66 1.07 -9.74
CA LEU A 476 -36.66 -0.03 -8.78
C LEU A 476 -36.58 -1.37 -9.53
N ALA A 477 -35.77 -2.28 -8.99
CA ALA A 477 -35.75 -3.69 -9.40
C ALA A 477 -37.07 -4.39 -9.02
N PRO A 478 -37.42 -5.48 -9.69
CA PRO A 478 -38.64 -6.23 -9.39
C PRO A 478 -38.58 -6.93 -8.03
N ASP A 479 -37.41 -7.17 -7.45
CA ASP A 479 -37.24 -7.66 -6.07
C ASP A 479 -36.10 -6.95 -5.34
N ILE A 480 -36.42 -6.36 -4.19
CA ILE A 480 -35.50 -5.65 -3.30
C ILE A 480 -34.58 -6.57 -2.48
N ASN A 481 -34.93 -7.85 -2.32
CA ASN A 481 -34.18 -8.83 -1.51
C ASN A 481 -33.12 -9.61 -2.31
N GLN A 482 -33.02 -9.39 -3.63
CA GLN A 482 -31.95 -9.96 -4.42
C GLN A 482 -30.65 -9.16 -4.21
N ASP A 483 -29.89 -9.52 -3.18
CA ASP A 483 -28.52 -9.04 -2.99
C ASP A 483 -27.62 -9.60 -4.11
N PRO A 484 -26.98 -8.75 -4.95
CA PRO A 484 -26.04 -9.21 -5.99
C PRO A 484 -24.88 -10.04 -5.42
N LYS A 485 -24.60 -9.92 -4.12
CA LYS A 485 -23.49 -10.63 -3.45
C LYS A 485 -23.83 -12.05 -2.99
N GLN A 486 -25.10 -12.45 -2.88
CA GLN A 486 -25.45 -13.80 -2.40
C GLN A 486 -25.31 -14.91 -3.46
N ARG A 487 -25.13 -14.59 -4.75
CA ARG A 487 -24.80 -15.59 -5.79
C ARG A 487 -23.35 -16.11 -5.71
N ARG A 488 -22.45 -15.52 -4.91
CA ARG A 488 -21.04 -15.94 -4.80
C ARG A 488 -20.77 -17.06 -3.77
N GLY A 489 -21.80 -17.61 -3.12
CA GLY A 489 -21.64 -18.45 -1.92
C GLY A 489 -22.27 -19.84 -1.94
N GLN A 490 -22.14 -20.60 -3.03
CA GLN A 490 -22.38 -22.06 -3.14
C GLN A 490 -22.12 -22.41 -4.61
N THR A 491 -21.05 -23.09 -5.05
CA THR A 491 -20.25 -24.19 -4.52
C THR A 491 -18.83 -24.06 -5.09
N ALA A 492 -17.81 -24.11 -4.25
CA ALA A 492 -16.43 -24.28 -4.70
C ALA A 492 -16.21 -25.76 -5.05
N ASN A 493 -15.92 -26.04 -6.32
CA ASN A 493 -15.14 -27.21 -6.72
C ASN A 493 -14.00 -26.73 -7.64
N PRO A 494 -12.73 -26.81 -7.21
CA PRO A 494 -11.60 -26.14 -7.84
C PRO A 494 -11.06 -26.96 -9.01
N SER A 495 -11.78 -26.97 -10.14
CA SER A 495 -11.27 -27.49 -11.40
C SER A 495 -12.15 -27.05 -12.56
N LYS A 496 -11.93 -25.81 -13.01
CA LYS A 496 -12.14 -25.28 -14.38
C LYS A 496 -12.00 -23.77 -14.31
N ILE A 497 -10.95 -23.24 -14.93
CA ILE A 497 -10.93 -21.83 -15.34
C ILE A 497 -12.07 -21.70 -16.35
N SER A 498 -13.21 -21.20 -15.91
CA SER A 498 -14.32 -20.82 -16.77
C SER A 498 -14.34 -19.31 -16.86
N ALA A 499 -14.15 -18.83 -18.08
CA ALA A 499 -14.19 -17.45 -18.51
C ALA A 499 -15.43 -16.72 -17.95
N ASN A 500 -15.18 -15.58 -17.31
CA ASN A 500 -16.20 -14.62 -16.91
C ASN A 500 -16.65 -13.84 -18.17
N SER A 501 -17.36 -14.51 -19.07
CA SER A 501 -17.75 -14.00 -20.40
C SER A 501 -18.99 -13.08 -20.39
N GLY A 502 -19.10 -12.19 -19.40
CA GLY A 502 -20.25 -11.28 -19.25
C GLY A 502 -19.91 -9.80 -19.08
N GLN A 503 -18.69 -9.45 -18.64
CA GLN A 503 -18.28 -8.05 -18.58
C GLN A 503 -17.84 -7.60 -19.97
N ILE A 504 -18.64 -6.74 -20.61
CA ILE A 504 -18.29 -6.13 -21.91
C ILE A 504 -17.18 -5.09 -21.74
N LEU A 505 -17.14 -4.42 -20.58
CA LEU A 505 -16.19 -3.38 -20.23
C LEU A 505 -15.74 -3.52 -18.77
N ASP A 506 -14.44 -3.47 -18.54
CA ASP A 506 -13.80 -3.43 -17.23
C ASP A 506 -13.51 -1.98 -16.84
N PHE A 507 -14.41 -1.42 -16.02
CA PHE A 507 -14.31 -0.04 -15.56
C PHE A 507 -13.14 0.22 -14.62
N GLU A 508 -12.63 -0.81 -13.92
CA GLU A 508 -11.46 -0.68 -13.05
C GLU A 508 -10.20 -0.47 -13.90
N ARG A 509 -10.08 -1.21 -15.02
CA ARG A 509 -8.98 -1.03 -15.96
C ARG A 509 -9.02 0.31 -16.70
N VAL A 510 -10.21 0.78 -17.06
CA VAL A 510 -10.40 2.10 -17.69
C VAL A 510 -10.06 3.23 -16.70
N TYR A 511 -10.36 3.05 -15.42
CA TYR A 511 -10.00 3.99 -14.36
C TYR A 511 -8.49 4.04 -14.10
N GLU A 512 -7.79 2.90 -14.10
CA GLU A 512 -6.32 2.84 -14.01
C GLU A 512 -5.65 3.59 -15.17
N LEU A 513 -6.15 3.42 -16.41
CA LEU A 513 -5.66 4.14 -17.58
C LEU A 513 -5.87 5.66 -17.46
N GLU A 514 -6.99 6.09 -16.88
CA GLU A 514 -7.25 7.51 -16.60
C GLU A 514 -6.23 8.09 -15.62
N GLN A 515 -5.84 7.31 -14.62
CA GLN A 515 -4.88 7.71 -13.60
C GLN A 515 -3.45 7.82 -14.16
N ASP A 516 -3.07 6.92 -15.08
CA ASP A 516 -1.74 6.88 -15.68
C ASP A 516 -1.54 7.89 -16.81
N LEU A 517 -2.56 8.13 -17.65
CA LEU A 517 -2.47 9.00 -18.84
C LEU A 517 -2.96 10.44 -18.58
N GLY A 518 -3.80 10.62 -17.54
CA GLY A 518 -4.49 11.86 -17.22
C GLY A 518 -5.74 12.10 -18.08
N THR A 519 -6.76 12.73 -17.49
CA THR A 519 -8.10 12.94 -18.09
C THR A 519 -8.08 13.63 -19.46
N ALA A 520 -7.08 14.45 -19.76
CA ALA A 520 -6.99 15.18 -21.03
C ALA A 520 -6.50 14.33 -22.22
N ARG A 521 -5.87 13.16 -21.97
CA ARG A 521 -5.23 12.34 -23.04
C ARG A 521 -5.85 10.95 -23.19
N ILE A 522 -6.73 10.54 -22.25
CA ILE A 522 -7.37 9.22 -22.28
C ILE A 522 -8.30 9.06 -23.49
N ALA A 523 -9.01 10.12 -23.91
CA ALA A 523 -9.90 10.08 -25.06
C ALA A 523 -9.12 9.80 -26.36
N ASP A 524 -7.98 10.46 -26.57
CA ASP A 524 -7.14 10.21 -27.75
C ASP A 524 -6.61 8.77 -27.76
N HIS A 525 -6.14 8.27 -26.61
CA HIS A 525 -5.62 6.91 -26.48
C HIS A 525 -6.69 5.83 -26.70
N LEU A 526 -7.89 6.02 -26.13
CA LEU A 526 -9.02 5.12 -26.35
C LEU A 526 -9.48 5.17 -27.82
N GLY A 527 -9.46 6.35 -28.45
CA GLY A 527 -9.79 6.50 -29.87
C GLY A 527 -8.84 5.73 -30.78
N GLU A 528 -7.53 5.88 -30.59
CA GLU A 528 -6.50 5.15 -31.34
C GLU A 528 -6.65 3.63 -31.19
N ALA A 529 -6.87 3.15 -29.96
CA ALA A 529 -7.08 1.73 -29.68
C ALA A 529 -8.37 1.18 -30.31
N ILE A 530 -9.47 1.93 -30.27
CA ILE A 530 -10.74 1.55 -30.93
C ILE A 530 -10.53 1.41 -32.44
N HIS A 531 -9.79 2.33 -33.07
CA HIS A 531 -9.46 2.23 -34.49
C HIS A 531 -8.63 0.98 -34.81
N ALA A 532 -7.58 0.70 -34.04
CA ALA A 532 -6.74 -0.48 -34.22
C ALA A 532 -7.52 -1.79 -34.08
N ILE A 533 -8.39 -1.89 -33.06
CA ILE A 533 -9.28 -3.04 -32.82
C ILE A 533 -10.26 -3.22 -33.99
N GLY A 534 -10.82 -2.11 -34.50
CA GLY A 534 -11.71 -2.14 -35.66
C GLY A 534 -11.04 -2.69 -36.93
N ASP A 535 -9.77 -2.35 -37.17
CA ASP A 535 -9.01 -2.87 -38.30
C ASP A 535 -8.65 -4.35 -38.14
N LEU A 536 -8.33 -4.79 -36.93
CA LEU A 536 -8.12 -6.20 -36.60
C LEU A 536 -9.41 -7.03 -36.81
N GLN A 537 -10.58 -6.50 -36.45
CA GLN A 537 -11.87 -7.18 -36.65
C GLN A 537 -12.22 -7.35 -38.15
N LYS A 538 -11.91 -6.34 -38.99
CA LYS A 538 -12.05 -6.45 -40.45
C LYS A 538 -11.09 -7.48 -41.03
N ALA A 539 -9.83 -7.47 -40.61
CA ALA A 539 -8.82 -8.43 -41.05
C ALA A 539 -9.19 -9.87 -40.66
N LEU A 540 -9.74 -10.05 -39.46
CA LEU A 540 -10.23 -11.34 -38.97
C LEU A 540 -11.40 -11.88 -39.83
N SER A 541 -12.35 -11.01 -40.20
CA SER A 541 -13.49 -11.35 -41.06
C SER A 541 -13.04 -11.75 -42.47
N GLU A 542 -12.03 -11.06 -43.03
CA GLU A 542 -11.46 -11.40 -44.33
C GLU A 542 -10.65 -12.72 -44.29
N ALA A 543 -9.95 -12.98 -43.19
CA ALA A 543 -9.20 -14.24 -43.01
C ALA A 543 -10.15 -15.46 -42.93
N VAL A 544 -11.30 -15.33 -42.26
CA VAL A 544 -12.36 -16.36 -42.27
C VAL A 544 -12.85 -16.61 -43.69
N ARG A 545 -13.15 -15.54 -44.46
CA ARG A 545 -13.67 -15.66 -45.83
C ARG A 545 -12.71 -16.33 -46.79
N ARG A 546 -11.40 -16.14 -46.59
CA ARG A 546 -10.34 -16.74 -47.42
C ARG A 546 -9.90 -18.14 -46.96
N GLY A 547 -10.36 -18.62 -45.81
CA GLY A 547 -9.91 -19.87 -45.20
C GLY A 547 -8.46 -19.85 -44.72
N ASP A 548 -7.88 -18.67 -44.46
CA ASP A 548 -6.49 -18.54 -44.01
C ASP A 548 -6.39 -18.62 -42.49
N HIS A 549 -6.30 -19.85 -41.98
CA HIS A 549 -6.27 -20.13 -40.55
C HIS A 549 -5.02 -19.62 -39.82
N ARG A 550 -3.89 -19.42 -40.53
CA ARG A 550 -2.67 -18.88 -39.89
C ARG A 550 -2.84 -17.41 -39.57
N THR A 551 -3.34 -16.65 -40.55
CA THR A 551 -3.64 -15.23 -40.38
C THR A 551 -4.77 -15.03 -39.38
N LEU A 552 -5.78 -15.90 -39.38
CA LEU A 552 -6.89 -15.83 -38.43
C LEU A 552 -6.44 -16.00 -36.97
N ARG A 553 -5.55 -16.95 -36.67
CA ARG A 553 -5.01 -17.12 -35.30
C ARG A 553 -4.22 -15.88 -34.86
N ALA A 554 -3.33 -15.39 -35.72
CA ALA A 554 -2.52 -14.22 -35.40
C ALA A 554 -3.38 -12.97 -35.14
N MET A 555 -4.42 -12.75 -35.95
CA MET A 555 -5.33 -11.61 -35.78
C MET A 555 -6.21 -11.75 -34.52
N ALA A 556 -6.64 -12.96 -34.17
CA ALA A 556 -7.42 -13.21 -32.96
C ALA A 556 -6.60 -12.97 -31.69
N GLU A 557 -5.32 -13.38 -31.67
CA GLU A 557 -4.40 -13.12 -30.56
C GLU A 557 -4.14 -11.61 -30.39
N SER A 558 -3.84 -10.89 -31.48
CA SER A 558 -3.66 -9.44 -31.44
C SER A 558 -4.93 -8.71 -30.99
N LEU A 559 -6.10 -9.14 -31.48
CA LEU A 559 -7.39 -8.56 -31.08
C LEU A 559 -7.65 -8.76 -29.58
N ALA A 560 -7.29 -9.92 -29.03
CA ALA A 560 -7.45 -10.19 -27.61
C ALA A 560 -6.59 -9.27 -26.74
N ILE A 561 -5.34 -9.02 -27.16
CA ILE A 561 -4.39 -8.16 -26.45
C ILE A 561 -4.86 -6.70 -26.47
N GLU A 562 -5.16 -6.17 -27.65
CA GLU A 562 -5.57 -4.77 -27.81
C GLU A 562 -6.91 -4.48 -27.11
N ALA A 563 -7.88 -5.41 -27.20
CA ALA A 563 -9.14 -5.26 -26.49
C ALA A 563 -8.96 -5.25 -24.97
N ASN A 564 -8.06 -6.09 -24.43
CA ASN A 564 -7.79 -6.10 -22.98
C ASN A 564 -7.07 -4.83 -22.52
N ALA A 565 -6.20 -4.26 -23.36
CA ALA A 565 -5.43 -3.07 -23.03
C ALA A 565 -6.33 -1.88 -22.67
N ILE A 566 -7.51 -1.76 -23.28
CA ILE A 566 -8.52 -0.71 -23.01
C ILE A 566 -9.74 -1.19 -22.22
N GLY A 567 -9.64 -2.35 -21.58
CA GLY A 567 -10.71 -2.88 -20.72
C GLY A 567 -11.91 -3.49 -21.45
N LEU A 568 -11.86 -3.74 -22.77
CA LEU A 568 -12.89 -4.48 -23.51
C LEU A 568 -12.79 -6.00 -23.29
N THR A 569 -12.91 -6.43 -22.04
CA THR A 569 -12.67 -7.82 -21.60
C THR A 569 -13.61 -8.82 -22.27
N GLY A 570 -14.85 -8.44 -22.58
CA GLY A 570 -15.81 -9.28 -23.28
C GLY A 570 -15.42 -9.57 -24.74
N LEU A 571 -14.77 -8.59 -25.41
CA LEU A 571 -14.20 -8.75 -26.75
C LEU A 571 -12.90 -9.55 -26.69
N SER A 572 -12.04 -9.24 -25.71
CA SER A 572 -10.77 -9.94 -25.49
C SER A 572 -10.95 -11.44 -25.26
N GLY A 573 -11.80 -11.82 -24.30
CA GLY A 573 -12.08 -13.22 -24.02
C GLY A 573 -12.75 -13.94 -25.19
N GLY A 574 -13.62 -13.24 -25.94
CA GLY A 574 -14.19 -13.80 -27.16
C GLY A 574 -13.14 -14.09 -28.24
N ALA A 575 -12.16 -13.20 -28.41
CA ALA A 575 -11.08 -13.37 -29.37
C ALA A 575 -10.09 -14.47 -28.96
N SER A 576 -9.74 -14.57 -27.67
CA SER A 576 -8.87 -15.64 -27.15
C SER A 576 -9.44 -17.04 -27.35
N HIS A 577 -10.76 -17.21 -27.19
CA HIS A 577 -11.44 -18.49 -27.35
C HIS A 577 -11.97 -18.76 -28.76
N LEU A 578 -11.66 -17.90 -29.74
CA LEU A 578 -12.22 -18.01 -31.08
C LEU A 578 -11.95 -19.38 -31.71
N LEU A 579 -10.76 -19.93 -31.48
CA LEU A 579 -10.27 -21.17 -32.08
C LEU A 579 -10.40 -22.41 -31.19
N ASP A 580 -10.90 -22.27 -29.97
CA ASP A 580 -11.03 -23.36 -29.02
C ASP A 580 -12.23 -24.26 -29.36
N ASP A 581 -12.03 -25.58 -29.27
CA ASP A 581 -13.05 -26.62 -29.41
C ASP A 581 -13.83 -26.62 -30.74
N LEU A 582 -13.15 -26.42 -31.88
CA LEU A 582 -13.79 -26.47 -33.22
C LEU A 582 -13.64 -27.85 -33.90
N PRO A 583 -14.74 -28.59 -34.15
CA PRO A 583 -14.75 -29.80 -34.98
C PRO A 583 -14.28 -29.51 -36.41
N VAL A 584 -13.48 -30.41 -37.00
CA VAL A 584 -12.85 -30.21 -38.32
C VAL A 584 -13.89 -30.07 -39.44
N GLU A 585 -15.07 -30.67 -39.28
CA GLU A 585 -16.09 -30.81 -40.32
C GLU A 585 -17.08 -29.61 -40.42
N THR A 586 -17.15 -28.76 -39.40
CA THR A 586 -18.05 -27.57 -39.35
C THR A 586 -17.31 -26.25 -39.09
N ARG A 587 -15.98 -26.27 -39.23
CA ARG A 587 -15.08 -25.21 -38.77
C ARG A 587 -15.38 -23.83 -39.38
N ASP A 588 -15.63 -23.74 -40.69
CA ASP A 588 -15.75 -22.43 -41.36
C ASP A 588 -17.05 -21.70 -41.05
N GLN A 589 -18.16 -22.44 -40.92
CA GLN A 589 -19.46 -21.85 -40.61
C GLN A 589 -19.54 -21.39 -39.14
N VAL A 590 -19.02 -22.21 -38.22
CA VAL A 590 -18.94 -21.84 -36.80
C VAL A 590 -17.97 -20.68 -36.56
N LEU A 591 -16.86 -20.61 -37.31
CA LEU A 591 -15.93 -19.48 -37.25
C LEU A 591 -16.58 -18.18 -37.74
N SER A 592 -17.33 -18.23 -38.83
CA SER A 592 -18.07 -17.06 -39.33
C SER A 592 -19.05 -16.52 -38.29
N ASP A 593 -19.80 -17.40 -37.63
CA ASP A 593 -20.76 -17.01 -36.59
C ASP A 593 -20.06 -16.41 -35.35
N ARG A 594 -18.95 -17.03 -34.90
CA ARG A 594 -18.18 -16.51 -33.76
C ARG A 594 -17.54 -15.15 -34.06
N VAL A 595 -17.00 -14.94 -35.27
CA VAL A 595 -16.46 -13.63 -35.67
C VAL A 595 -17.58 -12.58 -35.76
N GLY A 596 -18.78 -12.94 -36.22
CA GLY A 596 -19.95 -12.06 -36.18
C GLY A 596 -20.33 -11.65 -34.75
N GLN A 597 -20.24 -12.56 -33.78
CA GLN A 597 -20.47 -12.24 -32.37
C GLN A 597 -19.41 -11.29 -31.80
N LEU A 598 -18.15 -11.40 -32.23
CA LEU A 598 -17.10 -10.45 -31.85
C LEU A 598 -17.38 -9.04 -32.39
N GLU A 599 -17.95 -8.91 -33.58
CA GLU A 599 -18.36 -7.61 -34.12
C GLU A 599 -19.44 -6.94 -33.27
N VAL A 600 -20.44 -7.71 -32.83
CA VAL A 600 -21.51 -7.22 -31.95
C VAL A 600 -20.93 -6.77 -30.60
N LYS A 601 -20.00 -7.55 -30.03
CA LYS A 601 -19.30 -7.20 -28.78
C LYS A 601 -18.43 -5.97 -28.93
N PHE A 602 -17.73 -5.81 -30.05
CA PHE A 602 -16.97 -4.61 -30.35
C PHE A 602 -17.88 -3.37 -30.41
N LYS A 603 -18.99 -3.41 -31.17
CA LYS A 603 -19.96 -2.31 -31.22
C LYS A 603 -20.59 -1.97 -29.87
N SER A 604 -20.88 -2.99 -29.06
CA SER A 604 -21.43 -2.79 -27.71
C SER A 604 -20.40 -2.15 -26.77
N GLY A 605 -19.15 -2.62 -26.83
CA GLY A 605 -18.03 -2.11 -26.05
C GLY A 605 -17.63 -0.69 -26.41
N THR A 606 -17.57 -0.36 -27.70
CA THR A 606 -17.30 1.01 -28.16
C THR A 606 -18.43 1.96 -27.75
N ASN A 607 -19.70 1.56 -27.90
CA ASN A 607 -20.82 2.36 -27.42
C ASN A 607 -20.79 2.60 -25.91
N ALA A 608 -20.33 1.63 -25.12
CA ALA A 608 -20.13 1.79 -23.68
C ALA A 608 -19.00 2.78 -23.38
N LEU A 609 -17.87 2.68 -24.10
CA LEU A 609 -16.76 3.63 -24.00
C LEU A 609 -17.16 5.05 -24.44
N THR A 610 -17.93 5.21 -25.52
CA THR A 610 -18.41 6.52 -25.98
C THR A 610 -19.44 7.14 -25.02
N ARG A 611 -20.24 6.33 -24.31
CA ARG A 611 -21.10 6.82 -23.22
C ARG A 611 -20.30 7.31 -22.02
N ALA A 612 -19.18 6.63 -21.70
CA ALA A 612 -18.30 7.02 -20.62
C ALA A 612 -17.41 8.23 -20.99
N TYR A 613 -16.96 8.30 -22.23
CA TYR A 613 -16.14 9.39 -22.78
C TYR A 613 -16.78 9.94 -24.07
N PRO A 614 -17.70 10.91 -23.96
CA PRO A 614 -18.42 11.49 -25.10
C PRO A 614 -17.51 12.11 -26.18
N ALA A 615 -16.27 12.46 -25.83
CA ALA A 615 -15.25 12.95 -26.76
C ALA A 615 -14.86 11.92 -27.85
N LEU A 616 -15.17 10.63 -27.64
CA LEU A 616 -14.98 9.55 -28.62
C LEU A 616 -16.08 9.48 -29.70
N ALA A 617 -17.12 10.32 -29.63
CA ALA A 617 -18.23 10.31 -30.59
C ALA A 617 -17.93 11.05 -31.91
N GLY A 618 -16.68 11.51 -32.10
CA GLY A 618 -16.22 12.35 -33.21
C GLY A 618 -15.67 11.58 -34.39
#